data_AF-A0A943IL12-F1
#
_entry.id   AF-A0A943IL12-F1
#
_cell.length_a   1.000
_cell.length_b   1.000
_cell.length_c   1.000
_cell.angle_alpha   90.00
_cell.angle_beta   90.00
_cell.angle_gamma   90.00
#
_symmetry.space_group_name_H-M   'P 1'
#
loop_
_entity.id
_entity.type
_entity.pdbx_description
1 polymer ?
#
loop_
_entity_poly.entity_id
_entity_poly.type
_entity_poly.pdbx_seq_one_letter_code
_entity_poly.pdbx_strand_id
1 'polypeptide(L)'
;MGLYYQAFTGGAAGRGVAAEDILRRLRNVPVQAVIVGWSEDPALYRELGEALHRRGAELWLWFPVFSEHTLREGLRRQTGLLTGAPLGARVFDGDETFDFCCPSQAGLAQRLLEKYDRDFAGCAFDGMFLDRIRYPSLTVGAEALFGCACGECRDWLAENGLPRQVQDDLAQRIAARMSDEDCIDPLGLLQYCAGQYIFADPALETLLRLKCQRIESVVRVLCGGFRSRGMKVAMDLFAPFLAPLVGQDYRRLGAMADFIKPMLYRHTYTPAGLSFELDAMARAVSEAAPAAYAARRAYLRQVTGMDGDTGGFFERELAAIPPVGRVVPGIELHTAEGLPPVRRTDIADSVHRVEQAGYFDRVACWDILSADQKAIETFAGIAGRDQD
;
A
#
# COMPACT_ATOMS: atom_id res chain seq x y z
N MET A 1 13.92 14.84 -13.42
CA MET A 1 13.70 14.23 -12.09
C MET A 1 12.49 14.90 -11.47
N GLY A 2 11.39 14.16 -11.37
CA GLY A 2 10.19 14.57 -10.65
C GLY A 2 10.30 14.17 -9.19
N LEU A 3 10.25 15.15 -8.29
CA LEU A 3 10.20 14.92 -6.85
C LEU A 3 8.79 15.14 -6.32
N TYR A 4 8.25 14.11 -5.70
CA TYR A 4 6.91 14.08 -5.14
C TYR A 4 7.01 14.04 -3.62
N TYR A 5 6.08 14.70 -2.92
CA TYR A 5 6.11 14.77 -1.47
C TYR A 5 4.75 14.40 -0.88
N GLN A 6 4.71 13.41 0.00
CA GLN A 6 3.51 13.06 0.76
C GLN A 6 3.39 13.91 2.02
N ALA A 7 2.24 14.56 2.20
CA ALA A 7 1.89 15.26 3.43
C ALA A 7 0.65 14.60 4.03
N PHE A 8 0.80 14.01 5.22
CA PHE A 8 -0.31 13.34 5.89
C PHE A 8 -1.13 14.35 6.67
N THR A 9 -2.44 14.41 6.39
CA THR A 9 -3.35 15.37 7.04
C THR A 9 -4.26 14.71 8.08
N GLY A 10 -4.09 13.40 8.35
CA GLY A 10 -5.03 12.58 9.11
C GLY A 10 -6.03 11.85 8.22
N GLY A 11 -7.04 11.21 8.84
CA GLY A 11 -8.23 10.75 8.15
C GLY A 11 -9.16 11.92 7.82
N ALA A 12 -10.41 11.63 7.48
CA ALA A 12 -11.32 12.68 7.00
C ALA A 12 -11.62 13.79 8.03
N ALA A 13 -11.48 13.56 9.34
CA ALA A 13 -11.61 14.65 10.32
C ALA A 13 -10.42 15.64 10.27
N GLY A 14 -9.29 15.21 9.72
CA GLY A 14 -8.06 15.99 9.61
C GLY A 14 -7.36 16.24 10.96
N ARG A 15 -6.18 16.86 10.88
CA ARG A 15 -5.34 17.26 12.04
C ARG A 15 -5.13 18.77 12.15
N GLY A 16 -5.95 19.56 11.47
CA GLY A 16 -5.79 21.02 11.42
C GLY A 16 -4.49 21.46 10.73
N VAL A 17 -3.99 20.67 9.78
CA VAL A 17 -2.82 21.03 8.96
C VAL A 17 -3.19 22.18 8.04
N ALA A 18 -2.44 23.28 8.08
CA ALA A 18 -2.63 24.41 7.19
C ALA A 18 -1.73 24.30 5.94
N ALA A 19 -2.14 24.96 4.84
CA ALA A 19 -1.35 24.98 3.60
C ALA A 19 0.08 25.52 3.83
N GLU A 20 0.23 26.54 4.68
CA GLU A 20 1.53 27.13 5.03
C GLU A 20 2.47 26.12 5.71
N ASP A 21 1.97 25.15 6.47
CA ASP A 21 2.82 24.15 7.12
C ASP A 21 3.49 23.24 6.08
N ILE A 22 2.75 22.84 5.05
CA ILE A 22 3.27 22.07 3.92
C ILE A 22 4.23 22.94 3.09
N LEU A 23 3.84 24.17 2.74
CA LEU A 23 4.65 25.08 1.93
C LEU A 23 5.99 25.43 2.61
N ARG A 24 6.00 25.58 3.94
CA ARG A 24 7.21 25.84 4.72
C ARG A 24 8.24 24.72 4.57
N ARG A 25 7.81 23.45 4.58
CA ARG A 25 8.68 22.28 4.38
C ARG A 25 9.27 22.22 2.98
N LEU A 26 8.54 22.74 1.99
CA LEU A 26 8.87 22.67 0.56
C LEU A 26 9.52 23.95 0.00
N ARG A 27 9.94 24.88 0.87
CA ARG A 27 10.44 26.20 0.45
C ARG A 27 11.72 26.13 -0.40
N ASN A 28 12.63 25.23 -0.06
CA ASN A 28 13.99 25.18 -0.61
C ASN A 28 14.28 23.94 -1.46
N VAL A 29 13.25 23.19 -1.84
CA VAL A 29 13.40 21.96 -2.65
C VAL A 29 12.55 22.06 -3.92
N PRO A 30 12.99 21.42 -5.03
CA PRO A 30 12.18 21.35 -6.24
C PRO A 30 11.00 20.42 -5.99
N VAL A 31 9.83 20.81 -6.48
CA VAL A 31 8.57 20.08 -6.27
C VAL A 31 7.94 19.86 -7.62
N GLN A 32 7.75 18.59 -7.99
CA GLN A 32 6.94 18.21 -9.14
C GLN A 32 5.46 18.16 -8.75
N ALA A 33 5.18 17.56 -7.59
CA ALA A 33 3.83 17.47 -7.05
C ALA A 33 3.83 17.25 -5.53
N VAL A 34 2.72 17.61 -4.90
CA VAL A 34 2.43 17.25 -3.51
C VAL A 34 1.23 16.32 -3.48
N ILE A 35 1.39 15.19 -2.80
CA ILE A 35 0.36 14.17 -2.56
C ILE A 35 -0.16 14.39 -1.14
N VAL A 36 -1.38 14.89 -0.99
CA VAL A 36 -1.91 15.37 0.28
C VAL A 36 -3.00 14.44 0.79
N GLY A 37 -2.97 14.13 2.09
CA GLY A 37 -4.00 13.35 2.79
C GLY A 37 -5.43 13.84 2.52
N TRP A 38 -6.40 12.98 2.83
CA TRP A 38 -7.81 13.10 2.43
C TRP A 38 -8.73 13.74 3.50
N SER A 39 -8.19 14.64 4.32
CA SER A 39 -8.99 15.46 5.25
C SER A 39 -10.12 16.20 4.52
N GLU A 40 -11.32 16.26 5.07
CA GLU A 40 -12.47 16.95 4.44
C GLU A 40 -12.41 18.48 4.68
N ASP A 41 -11.27 19.11 4.35
CA ASP A 41 -11.01 20.55 4.46
C ASP A 41 -10.72 21.18 3.08
N PRO A 42 -11.74 21.72 2.39
CA PRO A 42 -11.56 22.39 1.10
C PRO A 42 -10.71 23.67 1.15
N ALA A 43 -10.52 24.30 2.32
CA ALA A 43 -9.68 25.50 2.42
C ALA A 43 -8.21 25.15 2.25
N LEU A 44 -7.74 24.10 2.94
CA LEU A 44 -6.39 23.55 2.79
C LEU A 44 -6.02 23.34 1.32
N TYR A 45 -6.87 22.62 0.58
CA TYR A 45 -6.56 22.25 -0.81
C TYR A 45 -6.57 23.43 -1.76
N ARG A 46 -7.50 24.38 -1.60
CA ARG A 46 -7.56 25.57 -2.47
C ARG A 46 -6.33 26.45 -2.27
N GLU A 47 -5.98 26.75 -1.02
CA GLU A 47 -4.80 27.57 -0.71
C GLU A 47 -3.49 26.91 -1.16
N LEU A 48 -3.35 25.61 -0.89
CA LEU A 48 -2.18 24.85 -1.30
C LEU A 48 -2.08 24.72 -2.82
N GLY A 49 -3.19 24.42 -3.49
CA GLY A 49 -3.28 24.31 -4.94
C GLY A 49 -2.84 25.59 -5.64
N GLU A 50 -3.40 26.74 -5.24
CA GLU A 50 -3.00 28.05 -5.78
C GLU A 50 -1.49 28.30 -5.61
N ALA A 51 -0.94 27.98 -4.44
CA ALA A 51 0.49 28.18 -4.16
C ALA A 51 1.39 27.24 -4.99
N LEU A 52 0.99 25.98 -5.18
CA LEU A 52 1.72 25.00 -5.98
C LEU A 52 1.65 25.32 -7.48
N HIS A 53 0.47 25.66 -8.00
CA HIS A 53 0.28 26.02 -9.40
C HIS A 53 1.08 27.28 -9.78
N ARG A 54 1.18 28.28 -8.90
CA ARG A 54 2.07 29.45 -9.09
C ARG A 54 3.55 29.06 -9.24
N ARG A 55 3.95 27.92 -8.69
CA ARG A 55 5.32 27.35 -8.79
C ARG A 55 5.44 26.31 -9.92
N GLY A 56 4.38 26.05 -10.68
CA GLY A 56 4.34 25.01 -11.72
C GLY A 56 4.33 23.58 -11.16
N ALA A 57 3.94 23.39 -9.90
CA ALA A 57 3.82 22.09 -9.25
C ALA A 57 2.36 21.62 -9.19
N GLU A 58 2.14 20.30 -9.18
CA GLU A 58 0.81 19.70 -9.17
C GLU A 58 0.32 19.41 -7.73
N LEU A 59 -0.99 19.44 -7.53
CA LEU A 59 -1.67 19.00 -6.31
C LEU A 59 -2.41 17.69 -6.56
N TRP A 60 -2.11 16.67 -5.73
CA TRP A 60 -2.69 15.34 -5.82
C TRP A 60 -3.43 14.97 -4.54
N LEU A 61 -4.64 14.42 -4.67
CA LEU A 61 -5.41 13.91 -3.53
C LEU A 61 -5.00 12.46 -3.22
N TRP A 62 -4.47 12.21 -2.03
CA TRP A 62 -4.16 10.88 -1.50
C TRP A 62 -5.44 10.21 -1.00
N PHE A 63 -6.09 9.44 -1.87
CA PHE A 63 -7.43 8.93 -1.65
C PHE A 63 -7.43 7.43 -1.29
N PRO A 64 -7.90 7.02 -0.10
CA PRO A 64 -8.04 5.62 0.24
C PRO A 64 -9.21 5.00 -0.54
N VAL A 65 -9.03 3.80 -1.10
CA VAL A 65 -10.07 3.16 -1.95
C VAL A 65 -10.87 2.12 -1.19
N PHE A 66 -10.23 1.05 -0.72
CA PHE A 66 -10.93 -0.04 -0.03
C PHE A 66 -10.93 0.11 1.47
N SER A 67 -10.53 1.26 2.03
CA SER A 67 -10.44 1.45 3.47
C SER A 67 -10.98 2.80 3.90
N GLU A 68 -11.34 2.93 5.18
CA GLU A 68 -11.89 4.13 5.84
C GLU A 68 -13.36 4.48 5.56
N HIS A 69 -13.98 3.78 4.61
CA HIS A 69 -15.33 4.10 4.15
C HIS A 69 -16.44 3.28 4.84
N THR A 70 -16.11 2.29 5.67
CA THR A 70 -17.12 1.36 6.22
C THR A 70 -18.08 2.02 7.21
N LEU A 71 -17.55 2.87 8.09
CA LEU A 71 -18.35 3.59 9.09
C LEU A 71 -19.06 4.80 8.48
N ARG A 72 -18.35 5.57 7.65
CA ARG A 72 -18.85 6.85 7.12
C ARG A 72 -19.76 6.71 5.89
N GLU A 73 -19.45 5.78 4.99
CA GLU A 73 -20.17 5.59 3.73
C GLU A 73 -21.06 4.33 3.73
N GLY A 74 -21.21 3.67 4.89
CA GLY A 74 -22.05 2.47 5.05
C GLY A 74 -21.58 1.27 4.22
N LEU A 75 -20.31 1.24 3.82
CA LEU A 75 -19.74 0.11 3.08
C LEU A 75 -19.55 -1.09 4.00
N ARG A 76 -19.82 -2.29 3.47
CA ARG A 76 -19.69 -3.52 4.25
C ARG A 76 -18.23 -3.85 4.47
N ARG A 77 -17.89 -4.20 5.72
CA ARG A 77 -16.57 -4.72 6.08
C ARG A 77 -16.28 -6.04 5.37
N GLN A 78 -15.00 -6.31 5.14
CA GLN A 78 -14.55 -7.63 4.73
C GLN A 78 -14.73 -8.63 5.88
N THR A 79 -15.03 -9.88 5.55
CA THR A 79 -15.21 -10.96 6.54
C THR A 79 -14.22 -12.09 6.30
N GLY A 80 -13.83 -12.76 7.38
CA GLY A 80 -13.05 -14.00 7.36
C GLY A 80 -13.88 -15.19 6.88
N LEU A 81 -13.20 -16.18 6.30
CA LEU A 81 -13.84 -17.39 5.75
C LEU A 81 -14.14 -18.42 6.83
N LEU A 82 -13.17 -18.67 7.71
CA LEU A 82 -13.30 -19.68 8.77
C LEU A 82 -14.08 -19.13 9.96
N THR A 83 -13.91 -17.84 10.24
CA THR A 83 -14.55 -17.20 11.41
C THR A 83 -15.93 -16.61 11.10
N GLY A 84 -16.19 -16.21 9.84
CA GLY A 84 -17.35 -15.42 9.46
C GLY A 84 -17.39 -14.01 10.07
N ALA A 85 -16.41 -13.66 10.91
CA ALA A 85 -16.33 -12.37 11.58
C ALA A 85 -15.76 -11.30 10.64
N PRO A 86 -16.04 -10.01 10.87
CA PRO A 86 -15.32 -8.93 10.21
C PRO A 86 -13.81 -9.09 10.41
N LEU A 87 -13.03 -8.94 9.34
CA LEU A 87 -11.58 -8.86 9.45
C LEU A 87 -11.22 -7.62 10.28
N GLY A 88 -10.26 -7.78 11.19
CA GLY A 88 -9.97 -6.78 12.21
C GLY A 88 -9.60 -5.41 11.63
N ALA A 89 -10.17 -4.36 12.22
CA ALA A 89 -9.69 -3.00 12.12
C ALA A 89 -8.39 -2.85 12.94
N ARG A 90 -7.49 -1.98 12.51
CA ARG A 90 -6.42 -1.49 13.38
C ARG A 90 -6.40 0.02 13.29
N VAL A 91 -6.81 0.68 14.37
CA VAL A 91 -6.55 2.11 14.51
C VAL A 91 -5.05 2.26 14.71
N PHE A 92 -4.37 2.72 13.66
CA PHE A 92 -2.93 2.93 13.70
C PHE A 92 -2.60 4.39 14.03
N ASP A 93 -3.35 5.34 13.49
CA ASP A 93 -3.05 6.75 13.70
C ASP A 93 -4.30 7.66 13.60
N GLY A 94 -4.68 8.27 14.73
CA GLY A 94 -5.82 9.20 14.80
C GLY A 94 -7.17 8.55 14.46
N ASP A 95 -7.88 9.13 13.48
CA ASP A 95 -9.21 8.69 13.04
C ASP A 95 -9.18 7.71 11.86
N GLU A 96 -8.00 7.25 11.44
CA GLU A 96 -7.86 6.17 10.45
C GLU A 96 -7.98 4.80 11.11
N THR A 97 -8.94 4.01 10.63
CA THR A 97 -9.39 2.75 11.21
C THR A 97 -8.73 1.53 10.58
N PHE A 98 -8.18 1.67 9.36
CA PHE A 98 -7.72 0.58 8.50
C PHE A 98 -8.76 -0.55 8.37
N ASP A 99 -10.04 -0.21 8.50
CA ASP A 99 -11.15 -1.09 8.16
C ASP A 99 -11.22 -1.21 6.65
N PHE A 100 -11.30 -2.44 6.13
CA PHE A 100 -11.41 -2.68 4.69
C PHE A 100 -12.85 -3.02 4.28
N CYS A 101 -13.30 -2.46 3.16
CA CYS A 101 -14.60 -2.73 2.58
C CYS A 101 -14.58 -3.91 1.59
N CYS A 102 -15.75 -4.54 1.42
CA CYS A 102 -15.98 -5.64 0.49
C CYS A 102 -15.78 -5.17 -0.97
N PRO A 103 -14.81 -5.73 -1.71
CA PRO A 103 -14.53 -5.29 -3.09
C PRO A 103 -15.59 -5.76 -4.10
N SER A 104 -16.44 -6.71 -3.72
CA SER A 104 -17.55 -7.19 -4.54
C SER A 104 -18.85 -6.44 -4.30
N GLN A 105 -18.89 -5.51 -3.35
CA GLN A 105 -20.10 -4.74 -3.07
C GLN A 105 -20.58 -3.97 -4.29
N ALA A 106 -21.85 -4.20 -4.66
CA ALA A 106 -22.50 -3.50 -5.76
C ALA A 106 -22.44 -1.96 -5.56
N GLY A 107 -22.04 -1.26 -6.63
CA GLY A 107 -21.93 0.20 -6.64
C GLY A 107 -20.78 0.76 -5.80
N LEU A 108 -19.82 -0.05 -5.35
CA LEU A 108 -18.67 0.42 -4.57
C LEU A 108 -17.94 1.59 -5.27
N ALA A 109 -17.54 1.41 -6.52
CA ALA A 109 -16.80 2.43 -7.26
C ALA A 109 -17.63 3.71 -7.44
N GLN A 110 -18.92 3.58 -7.74
CA GLN A 110 -19.84 4.72 -7.92
C GLN A 110 -19.96 5.53 -6.63
N ARG A 111 -20.14 4.89 -5.47
CA ARG A 111 -20.20 5.58 -4.18
C ARG A 111 -18.91 6.33 -3.85
N LEU A 112 -17.75 5.76 -4.20
CA LEU A 112 -16.46 6.44 -4.01
C LEU A 112 -16.29 7.65 -4.95
N LEU A 113 -16.80 7.57 -6.19
CA LEU A 113 -16.83 8.71 -7.10
C LEU A 113 -17.80 9.79 -6.62
N GLU A 114 -18.97 9.40 -6.11
CA GLU A 114 -19.95 10.32 -5.50
C GLU A 114 -19.38 11.00 -4.25
N LYS A 115 -18.62 10.25 -3.42
CA LYS A 115 -17.86 10.83 -2.31
C LYS A 115 -16.88 11.89 -2.80
N TYR A 116 -16.10 11.59 -3.83
CA TYR A 116 -15.19 12.56 -4.42
C TYR A 116 -15.94 13.83 -4.89
N ASP A 117 -17.04 13.65 -5.61
CA ASP A 117 -17.81 14.77 -6.16
C ASP A 117 -18.37 15.68 -5.06
N ARG A 118 -18.83 15.06 -3.97
CA ARG A 118 -19.41 15.76 -2.81
C ARG A 118 -18.36 16.52 -2.01
N ASP A 119 -17.21 15.89 -1.75
CA ASP A 119 -16.26 16.39 -0.74
C ASP A 119 -15.07 17.15 -1.35
N PHE A 120 -14.70 16.86 -2.61
CA PHE A 120 -13.41 17.26 -3.17
C PHE A 120 -13.46 17.96 -4.54
N ALA A 121 -14.54 17.85 -5.33
CA ALA A 121 -14.58 18.37 -6.70
C ALA A 121 -14.26 19.89 -6.83
N GLY A 122 -14.51 20.67 -5.78
CA GLY A 122 -14.20 22.11 -5.75
C GLY A 122 -12.74 22.48 -5.48
N CYS A 123 -11.84 21.51 -5.30
CA CYS A 123 -10.48 21.73 -4.81
C CYS A 123 -9.39 21.76 -5.92
N ALA A 124 -9.77 21.66 -7.19
CA ALA A 124 -8.87 21.78 -8.35
C ALA A 124 -7.63 20.87 -8.32
N PHE A 125 -7.81 19.60 -7.94
CA PHE A 125 -6.74 18.59 -8.00
C PHE A 125 -6.30 18.28 -9.44
N ASP A 126 -5.00 18.15 -9.67
CA ASP A 126 -4.43 17.70 -10.94
C ASP A 126 -4.46 16.18 -11.08
N GLY A 127 -4.45 15.47 -9.94
CA GLY A 127 -4.40 14.02 -9.93
C GLY A 127 -4.94 13.37 -8.67
N MET A 128 -5.30 12.10 -8.82
CA MET A 128 -5.72 11.21 -7.75
C MET A 128 -4.60 10.22 -7.46
N PHE A 129 -4.13 10.19 -6.22
CA PHE A 129 -3.18 9.20 -5.74
C PHE A 129 -3.94 8.13 -4.95
N LEU A 130 -4.28 7.03 -5.62
CA LEU A 130 -5.11 5.96 -5.08
C LEU A 130 -4.28 5.07 -4.16
N ASP A 131 -4.63 5.07 -2.88
CA ASP A 131 -4.02 4.22 -1.87
C ASP A 131 -5.03 3.18 -1.38
N ARG A 132 -4.51 2.15 -0.73
CA ARG A 132 -5.27 1.05 -0.15
C ARG A 132 -6.14 0.35 -1.19
N ILE A 133 -5.65 0.30 -2.42
CA ILE A 133 -6.21 -0.48 -3.53
C ILE A 133 -5.88 -1.97 -3.39
N ARG A 134 -6.28 -2.56 -2.26
CA ARG A 134 -5.91 -3.93 -1.87
C ARG A 134 -6.85 -4.51 -0.80
N TYR A 135 -6.74 -5.82 -0.61
CA TYR A 135 -7.17 -6.50 0.62
C TYR A 135 -6.25 -6.13 1.79
N PRO A 136 -6.66 -6.32 3.06
CA PRO A 136 -5.74 -6.18 4.18
C PRO A 136 -4.57 -7.17 4.05
N SER A 137 -3.39 -6.79 4.55
CA SER A 137 -2.25 -7.71 4.62
C SER A 137 -2.41 -8.69 5.78
N LEU A 138 -1.52 -9.69 5.85
CA LEU A 138 -1.49 -10.64 6.96
C LEU A 138 -1.18 -10.00 8.33
N THR A 139 -0.92 -8.69 8.38
CA THR A 139 -0.86 -7.91 9.63
C THR A 139 -2.14 -8.00 10.45
N VAL A 140 -3.31 -8.25 9.84
CA VAL A 140 -4.58 -8.44 10.55
C VAL A 140 -4.92 -9.91 10.81
N GLY A 141 -3.99 -10.83 10.54
CA GLY A 141 -4.15 -12.29 10.75
C GLY A 141 -4.27 -13.08 9.45
N ALA A 142 -4.21 -14.41 9.55
CA ALA A 142 -4.16 -15.31 8.39
C ALA A 142 -5.45 -15.30 7.55
N GLU A 143 -6.60 -15.02 8.18
CA GLU A 143 -7.89 -14.89 7.50
C GLU A 143 -7.89 -13.79 6.41
N ALA A 144 -6.97 -12.81 6.48
CA ALA A 144 -6.78 -11.80 5.43
C ALA A 144 -6.43 -12.41 4.06
N LEU A 145 -5.77 -13.57 4.06
CA LEU A 145 -5.43 -14.31 2.84
C LEU A 145 -6.70 -14.76 2.09
N PHE A 146 -7.72 -15.21 2.82
CA PHE A 146 -8.97 -15.73 2.26
C PHE A 146 -10.06 -14.68 2.14
N GLY A 147 -10.02 -13.64 2.97
CA GLY A 147 -11.00 -12.56 2.95
C GLY A 147 -10.92 -11.74 1.65
N CYS A 148 -12.02 -11.14 1.21
CA CYS A 148 -13.35 -11.10 1.83
C CYS A 148 -14.18 -12.36 1.50
N ALA A 149 -14.78 -12.99 2.51
CA ALA A 149 -15.55 -14.23 2.37
C ALA A 149 -17.08 -14.05 2.47
N CYS A 150 -17.59 -12.85 2.25
CA CYS A 150 -19.04 -12.63 2.18
C CYS A 150 -19.67 -13.39 0.99
N GLY A 151 -20.99 -13.53 1.00
CA GLY A 151 -21.75 -14.24 -0.05
C GLY A 151 -21.35 -13.82 -1.46
N GLU A 152 -21.39 -12.51 -1.75
CA GLU A 152 -21.07 -11.93 -3.06
C GLU A 152 -19.61 -12.18 -3.49
N CYS A 153 -18.64 -12.10 -2.58
CA CYS A 153 -17.25 -12.40 -2.91
C CYS A 153 -17.06 -13.89 -3.23
N ARG A 154 -17.67 -14.78 -2.45
CA ARG A 154 -17.57 -16.22 -2.66
C ARG A 154 -18.27 -16.67 -3.94
N ASP A 155 -19.41 -16.05 -4.29
CA ASP A 155 -20.08 -16.27 -5.57
C ASP A 155 -19.23 -15.79 -6.73
N TRP A 156 -18.68 -14.58 -6.65
CA TRP A 156 -17.81 -14.05 -7.69
C TRP A 156 -16.58 -14.95 -7.91
N LEU A 157 -15.95 -15.46 -6.84
CA LEU A 157 -14.86 -16.43 -6.97
C LEU A 157 -15.31 -17.73 -7.64
N ALA A 158 -16.48 -18.26 -7.29
CA ALA A 158 -17.03 -19.48 -7.87
C ALA A 158 -17.34 -19.33 -9.36
N GLU A 159 -17.97 -18.23 -9.75
CA GLU A 159 -18.26 -17.88 -11.14
C GLU A 159 -17.00 -17.69 -12.00
N ASN A 160 -15.86 -17.36 -11.36
CA ASN A 160 -14.59 -17.13 -12.03
C ASN A 160 -13.58 -18.29 -11.86
N GLY A 161 -14.07 -19.49 -11.51
CA GLY A 161 -13.29 -20.72 -11.57
C GLY A 161 -12.70 -21.20 -10.24
N LEU A 162 -13.17 -20.70 -9.09
CA LEU A 162 -12.82 -21.23 -7.78
C LEU A 162 -14.09 -21.60 -6.99
N PRO A 163 -14.64 -22.81 -7.18
CA PRO A 163 -15.91 -23.23 -6.56
C PRO A 163 -15.90 -23.10 -5.04
N ARG A 164 -17.07 -22.81 -4.44
CA ARG A 164 -17.23 -22.61 -2.99
C ARG A 164 -16.64 -23.75 -2.14
N GLN A 165 -16.87 -25.00 -2.55
CA GLN A 165 -16.28 -26.19 -1.92
C GLN A 165 -14.74 -26.12 -1.92
N VAL A 166 -14.12 -25.76 -3.04
CA VAL A 166 -12.66 -25.66 -3.16
C VAL A 166 -12.11 -24.52 -2.29
N GLN A 167 -12.84 -23.41 -2.15
CA GLN A 167 -12.48 -22.33 -1.22
C GLN A 167 -12.45 -22.84 0.23
N ASP A 168 -13.49 -23.58 0.64
CA ASP A 168 -13.62 -24.12 2.00
C ASP A 168 -12.53 -25.17 2.27
N ASP A 169 -12.34 -26.11 1.35
CA ASP A 169 -11.33 -27.16 1.47
C ASP A 169 -9.91 -26.57 1.52
N LEU A 170 -9.62 -25.52 0.73
CA LEU A 170 -8.33 -24.81 0.75
C LEU A 170 -8.07 -24.18 2.12
N ALA A 171 -9.04 -23.44 2.65
CA ALA A 171 -8.90 -22.78 3.94
C ALA A 171 -8.74 -23.78 5.08
N GLN A 172 -9.49 -24.89 5.06
CA GLN A 172 -9.35 -25.97 6.04
C GLN A 172 -7.97 -26.65 5.96
N ARG A 173 -7.46 -26.93 4.75
CA ARG A 173 -6.11 -27.51 4.58
C ARG A 173 -5.02 -26.60 5.13
N ILE A 174 -5.07 -25.30 4.83
CA ILE A 174 -4.08 -24.34 5.32
C ILE A 174 -4.20 -24.19 6.84
N ALA A 175 -5.42 -24.08 7.38
CA ALA A 175 -5.64 -24.01 8.82
C ALA A 175 -5.09 -25.24 9.56
N ALA A 176 -5.31 -26.44 9.04
CA ALA A 176 -4.77 -27.68 9.61
C ALA A 176 -3.23 -27.67 9.65
N ARG A 177 -2.58 -27.22 8.57
CA ARG A 177 -1.11 -27.06 8.54
C ARG A 177 -0.62 -25.97 9.48
N MET A 178 -1.36 -24.87 9.64
CA MET A 178 -1.01 -23.81 10.59
C MET A 178 -1.05 -24.30 12.04
N SER A 179 -1.96 -25.23 12.38
CA SER A 179 -2.07 -25.85 13.70
C SER A 179 -1.03 -26.94 13.97
N ASP A 180 -0.38 -27.47 12.95
CA ASP A 180 0.68 -28.47 13.07
C ASP A 180 2.02 -27.80 13.39
N GLU A 181 2.53 -27.95 14.61
CA GLU A 181 3.79 -27.34 15.07
C GLU A 181 5.01 -27.78 14.24
N ASP A 182 4.99 -28.99 13.68
CA ASP A 182 6.08 -29.52 12.85
C ASP A 182 5.99 -29.02 11.39
N CYS A 183 4.86 -28.44 10.99
CA CYS A 183 4.69 -27.87 9.66
C CYS A 183 5.35 -26.48 9.57
N ILE A 184 6.53 -26.45 8.94
CA ILE A 184 7.33 -25.23 8.72
C ILE A 184 6.76 -24.30 7.64
N ASP A 185 5.99 -24.84 6.69
CA ASP A 185 5.42 -24.08 5.57
C ASP A 185 3.92 -24.37 5.40
N PRO A 186 3.05 -23.68 6.17
CA PRO A 186 1.62 -23.91 6.06
C PRO A 186 1.00 -23.52 4.72
N LEU A 187 1.62 -22.56 4.02
CA LEU A 187 1.12 -22.05 2.73
C LEU A 187 1.60 -22.89 1.55
N GLY A 188 2.61 -23.73 1.73
CA GLY A 188 3.22 -24.51 0.65
C GLY A 188 3.92 -23.64 -0.38
N LEU A 189 4.66 -22.63 0.07
CA LEU A 189 5.49 -21.73 -0.73
C LEU A 189 6.68 -22.50 -1.32
N LEU A 190 6.64 -22.81 -2.61
CA LEU A 190 7.75 -23.52 -3.28
C LEU A 190 8.87 -22.55 -3.67
N GLN A 191 8.51 -21.35 -4.10
CA GLN A 191 9.47 -20.36 -4.59
C GLN A 191 8.89 -18.95 -4.51
N TYR A 192 9.77 -17.97 -4.26
CA TYR A 192 9.56 -16.58 -4.60
C TYR A 192 10.63 -16.12 -5.59
N CYS A 193 10.23 -15.53 -6.71
CA CYS A 193 11.17 -15.01 -7.70
C CYS A 193 10.53 -13.85 -8.48
N ALA A 194 11.26 -12.74 -8.62
CA ALA A 194 10.86 -11.58 -9.42
C ALA A 194 9.40 -11.11 -9.16
N GLY A 195 9.02 -10.96 -7.89
CA GLY A 195 7.67 -10.47 -7.52
C GLY A 195 6.56 -11.51 -7.64
N GLN A 196 6.89 -12.78 -7.87
CA GLN A 196 5.91 -13.86 -8.05
C GLN A 196 6.17 -15.01 -7.08
N TYR A 197 5.08 -15.57 -6.57
CA TYR A 197 5.09 -16.78 -5.76
C TYR A 197 4.62 -17.98 -6.56
N ILE A 198 5.24 -19.13 -6.28
CA ILE A 198 4.77 -20.44 -6.71
C ILE A 198 4.36 -21.21 -5.45
N PHE A 199 3.16 -21.76 -5.47
CA PHE A 199 2.62 -22.54 -4.36
C PHE A 199 2.38 -24.00 -4.77
N ALA A 200 2.51 -24.91 -3.82
CA ALA A 200 2.20 -26.33 -4.02
C ALA A 200 0.70 -26.58 -4.25
N ASP A 201 -0.18 -25.69 -3.78
CA ASP A 201 -1.63 -25.78 -3.95
C ASP A 201 -2.12 -24.81 -5.06
N PRO A 202 -2.52 -25.32 -6.25
CA PRO A 202 -3.02 -24.47 -7.34
C PRO A 202 -4.28 -23.68 -7.01
N ALA A 203 -5.06 -24.11 -6.01
CA ALA A 203 -6.24 -23.36 -5.58
C ALA A 203 -5.85 -22.05 -4.88
N LEU A 204 -4.71 -22.02 -4.17
CA LEU A 204 -4.18 -20.79 -3.56
C LEU A 204 -3.72 -19.80 -4.63
N GLU A 205 -2.97 -20.27 -5.64
CA GLU A 205 -2.59 -19.43 -6.78
C GLU A 205 -3.81 -18.86 -7.51
N THR A 206 -4.82 -19.69 -7.72
CA THR A 206 -6.08 -19.29 -8.34
C THR A 206 -6.80 -18.23 -7.50
N LEU A 207 -6.88 -18.42 -6.18
CA LEU A 207 -7.45 -17.44 -5.25
C LEU A 207 -6.73 -16.09 -5.35
N LEU A 208 -5.41 -16.06 -5.23
CA LEU A 208 -4.63 -14.81 -5.27
C LEU A 208 -4.77 -14.09 -6.61
N ARG A 209 -4.74 -14.82 -7.73
CA ARG A 209 -4.97 -14.27 -9.07
C ARG A 209 -6.37 -13.66 -9.19
N LEU A 210 -7.40 -14.35 -8.72
CA LEU A 210 -8.78 -13.86 -8.76
C LEU A 210 -8.98 -12.63 -7.85
N LYS A 211 -8.34 -12.60 -6.67
CA LYS A 211 -8.31 -11.41 -5.81
C LYS A 211 -7.71 -10.20 -6.53
N CYS A 212 -6.60 -10.39 -7.26
CA CYS A 212 -6.00 -9.34 -8.09
C CYS A 212 -6.98 -8.81 -9.16
N GLN A 213 -7.65 -9.72 -9.88
CA GLN A 213 -8.64 -9.35 -10.89
C GLN A 213 -9.83 -8.58 -10.29
N ARG A 214 -10.26 -8.93 -9.07
CA ARG A 214 -11.34 -8.22 -8.40
C ARG A 214 -10.96 -6.78 -8.06
N ILE A 215 -9.78 -6.57 -7.48
CA ILE A 215 -9.26 -5.22 -7.19
C ILE A 215 -9.13 -4.41 -8.49
N GLU A 216 -8.52 -5.01 -9.52
CA GLU A 216 -8.37 -4.39 -10.84
C GLU A 216 -9.72 -3.91 -11.40
N SER A 217 -10.78 -4.72 -11.30
CA SER A 217 -12.09 -4.37 -11.86
C SER A 217 -12.68 -3.10 -11.25
N VAL A 218 -12.54 -2.91 -9.94
CA VAL A 218 -13.03 -1.73 -9.23
C VAL A 218 -12.14 -0.52 -9.53
N VAL A 219 -10.81 -0.70 -9.45
CA VAL A 219 -9.85 0.37 -9.71
C VAL A 219 -9.99 0.89 -11.14
N ARG A 220 -10.28 0.03 -12.13
CA ARG A 220 -10.51 0.44 -13.52
C ARG A 220 -11.68 1.42 -13.64
N VAL A 221 -12.79 1.17 -12.93
CA VAL A 221 -13.95 2.08 -12.92
C VAL A 221 -13.58 3.43 -12.30
N LEU A 222 -12.83 3.41 -11.19
CA LEU A 222 -12.34 4.63 -10.54
C LEU A 222 -11.41 5.43 -11.44
N CYS A 223 -10.45 4.78 -12.09
CA CYS A 223 -9.56 5.41 -13.07
C CYS A 223 -10.34 6.10 -14.18
N GLY A 224 -11.33 5.40 -14.77
CA GLY A 224 -12.21 5.99 -15.79
C GLY A 224 -12.99 7.20 -15.26
N GLY A 225 -13.54 7.09 -14.06
CA GLY A 225 -14.26 8.17 -13.39
C GLY A 225 -13.39 9.41 -13.16
N PHE A 226 -12.19 9.26 -12.60
CA PHE A 226 -11.29 10.38 -12.34
C PHE A 226 -10.72 10.98 -13.62
N ARG A 227 -10.36 10.16 -14.62
CA ARG A 227 -9.92 10.67 -15.93
C ARG A 227 -11.02 11.44 -16.66
N SER A 228 -12.28 11.04 -16.53
CA SER A 228 -13.41 11.81 -17.10
C SER A 228 -13.59 13.19 -16.47
N ARG A 229 -13.02 13.40 -15.26
CA ARG A 229 -12.96 14.69 -14.57
C ARG A 229 -11.67 15.47 -14.88
N GLY A 230 -10.87 15.01 -15.84
CA GLY A 230 -9.63 15.65 -16.26
C GLY A 230 -8.42 15.36 -15.37
N MET A 231 -8.53 14.45 -14.39
CA MET A 231 -7.45 14.15 -13.47
C MET A 231 -6.53 13.03 -13.96
N LYS A 232 -5.24 13.15 -13.60
CA LYS A 232 -4.29 12.03 -13.65
C LYS A 232 -4.59 11.04 -12.53
N VAL A 233 -4.11 9.82 -12.65
CA VAL A 233 -4.30 8.77 -11.64
C VAL A 233 -2.99 8.04 -11.38
N ALA A 234 -2.57 8.01 -10.14
CA ALA A 234 -1.42 7.28 -9.66
C ALA A 234 -1.83 6.32 -8.55
N MET A 235 -0.98 5.34 -8.25
CA MET A 235 -1.35 4.24 -7.36
C MET A 235 -0.25 3.92 -6.37
N ASP A 236 -0.63 3.74 -5.11
CA ASP A 236 0.25 3.20 -4.07
C ASP A 236 0.18 1.67 -4.06
N LEU A 237 1.31 1.02 -4.33
CA LEU A 237 1.44 -0.43 -4.38
C LEU A 237 2.38 -0.91 -3.30
N PHE A 238 2.05 -2.02 -2.63
CA PHE A 238 3.04 -2.66 -1.77
C PHE A 238 4.22 -3.17 -2.59
N ALA A 239 5.36 -3.40 -1.93
CA ALA A 239 6.50 -4.09 -2.51
C ALA A 239 6.08 -5.34 -3.32
N PRO A 240 6.78 -5.68 -4.42
CA PRO A 240 6.46 -6.85 -5.24
C PRO A 240 6.24 -8.14 -4.47
N PHE A 241 6.98 -8.41 -3.39
CA PHE A 241 6.81 -9.60 -2.55
C PHE A 241 5.50 -9.61 -1.73
N LEU A 242 4.83 -8.48 -1.57
CA LEU A 242 3.54 -8.41 -0.85
C LEU A 242 2.35 -8.27 -1.79
N ALA A 243 2.56 -7.63 -2.93
CA ALA A 243 1.46 -7.24 -3.82
C ALA A 243 0.53 -8.39 -4.21
N PRO A 244 1.01 -9.59 -4.64
CA PRO A 244 0.13 -10.71 -4.96
C PRO A 244 -0.72 -11.19 -3.78
N LEU A 245 -0.18 -11.12 -2.56
CA LEU A 245 -0.84 -11.59 -1.34
C LEU A 245 -2.02 -10.70 -0.93
N VAL A 246 -1.99 -9.43 -1.35
CA VAL A 246 -3.02 -8.43 -1.03
C VAL A 246 -3.90 -8.07 -2.23
N GLY A 247 -3.80 -8.81 -3.34
CA GLY A 247 -4.61 -8.59 -4.53
C GLY A 247 -4.15 -7.41 -5.40
N GLN A 248 -2.86 -7.08 -5.39
CA GLN A 248 -2.26 -6.10 -6.29
C GLN A 248 -1.47 -6.80 -7.40
N ASP A 249 -1.78 -6.48 -8.65
CA ASP A 249 -1.02 -6.91 -9.83
C ASP A 249 -0.37 -5.68 -10.46
N TYR A 250 0.96 -5.61 -10.37
CA TYR A 250 1.74 -4.48 -10.88
C TYR A 250 1.51 -4.21 -12.37
N ARG A 251 1.43 -5.24 -13.22
CA ARG A 251 1.27 -5.07 -14.66
C ARG A 251 -0.09 -4.46 -14.98
N ARG A 252 -1.14 -5.00 -14.37
CA ARG A 252 -2.52 -4.56 -14.60
C ARG A 252 -2.77 -3.17 -14.03
N LEU A 253 -2.37 -2.94 -12.78
CA LEU A 253 -2.53 -1.65 -12.11
C LEU A 253 -1.65 -0.57 -12.76
N GLY A 254 -0.39 -0.89 -13.06
CA GLY A 254 0.54 0.02 -13.72
C GLY A 254 0.13 0.42 -15.13
N ALA A 255 -0.60 -0.42 -15.86
CA ALA A 255 -1.13 -0.07 -17.18
C ALA A 255 -2.28 0.96 -17.13
N MET A 256 -2.93 1.14 -15.97
CA MET A 256 -4.02 2.10 -15.79
C MET A 256 -3.55 3.44 -15.19
N ALA A 257 -2.36 3.46 -14.60
CA ALA A 257 -1.83 4.59 -13.86
C ALA A 257 -0.89 5.45 -14.71
N ASP A 258 -0.92 6.77 -14.47
CA ASP A 258 0.09 7.72 -14.94
C ASP A 258 1.45 7.46 -14.26
N PHE A 259 1.43 6.98 -13.01
CA PHE A 259 2.58 6.33 -12.38
C PHE A 259 2.17 5.41 -11.23
N ILE A 260 3.03 4.46 -10.88
CA ILE A 260 2.91 3.68 -9.65
C ILE A 260 3.99 4.07 -8.64
N LYS A 261 3.65 4.03 -7.36
CA LYS A 261 4.58 4.21 -6.24
C LYS A 261 4.72 2.89 -5.48
N PRO A 262 5.78 2.10 -5.69
CA PRO A 262 6.05 0.93 -4.87
C PRO A 262 6.52 1.34 -3.47
N MET A 263 5.92 0.75 -2.43
CA MET A 263 6.29 0.92 -1.02
C MET A 263 7.44 -0.03 -0.66
N LEU A 264 8.68 0.44 -0.79
CA LEU A 264 9.90 -0.35 -0.58
C LEU A 264 10.62 0.04 0.71
N TYR A 265 9.89 0.18 1.81
CA TYR A 265 10.40 0.80 3.03
C TYR A 265 11.28 -0.16 3.85
N ARG A 266 12.56 0.18 4.00
CA ARG A 266 13.60 -0.64 4.64
C ARG A 266 13.85 -0.27 6.09
N HIS A 267 13.73 1.01 6.41
CA HIS A 267 14.22 1.63 7.64
C HIS A 267 13.09 1.95 8.62
N THR A 268 12.02 1.16 8.55
CA THR A 268 10.87 1.28 9.45
C THR A 268 10.36 -0.08 9.88
N TYR A 269 9.75 -0.15 11.06
CA TYR A 269 9.10 -1.35 11.59
C TYR A 269 7.62 -1.09 11.87
N THR A 270 6.93 -0.66 10.82
CA THR A 270 5.52 -0.29 10.78
C THR A 270 4.84 -0.90 9.55
N PRO A 271 3.50 -0.84 9.41
CA PRO A 271 2.82 -1.31 8.20
C PRO A 271 3.46 -0.78 6.91
N ALA A 272 3.50 -1.62 5.87
CA ALA A 272 4.26 -1.41 4.63
C ALA A 272 5.79 -1.55 4.73
N GLY A 273 6.38 -1.60 5.93
CA GLY A 273 7.80 -1.88 6.12
C GLY A 273 8.13 -3.33 5.76
N LEU A 274 9.15 -3.55 4.94
CA LEU A 274 9.48 -4.89 4.38
C LEU A 274 9.64 -5.94 5.50
N SER A 275 10.44 -5.62 6.52
CA SER A 275 10.67 -6.51 7.67
C SER A 275 9.43 -6.68 8.55
N PHE A 276 8.63 -5.62 8.72
CA PHE A 276 7.42 -5.67 9.54
C PHE A 276 6.37 -6.59 8.92
N GLU A 277 6.14 -6.47 7.61
CA GLU A 277 5.16 -7.26 6.88
C GLU A 277 5.57 -8.74 6.78
N LEU A 278 6.86 -9.05 6.59
CA LEU A 278 7.35 -10.43 6.63
C LEU A 278 7.16 -11.05 8.01
N ASP A 279 7.55 -10.34 9.07
CA ASP A 279 7.36 -10.83 10.43
C ASP A 279 5.87 -10.96 10.77
N ALA A 280 5.02 -10.08 10.23
CA ALA A 280 3.57 -10.17 10.38
C ALA A 280 2.99 -11.39 9.66
N MET A 281 3.45 -11.69 8.45
CA MET A 281 3.10 -12.93 7.74
C MET A 281 3.49 -14.15 8.56
N ALA A 282 4.71 -14.18 9.12
CA ALA A 282 5.17 -15.27 9.98
C ALA A 282 4.31 -15.42 11.24
N ARG A 283 3.95 -14.31 11.90
CA ARG A 283 3.03 -14.32 13.06
C ARG A 283 1.66 -14.87 12.68
N ALA A 284 1.09 -14.40 11.57
CA ALA A 284 -0.23 -14.81 11.11
C ALA A 284 -0.29 -16.33 10.84
N VAL A 285 0.69 -16.88 10.12
CA VAL A 285 0.71 -18.33 9.85
C VAL A 285 1.11 -19.17 11.08
N SER A 286 1.53 -18.54 12.18
CA SER A 286 1.92 -19.20 13.44
C SER A 286 0.92 -19.01 14.57
N GLU A 287 -0.19 -18.32 14.33
CA GLU A 287 -1.16 -17.95 15.37
C GLU A 287 -1.69 -19.18 16.13
N ALA A 288 -1.98 -20.27 15.42
CA ALA A 288 -2.46 -21.53 16.01
C ALA A 288 -1.34 -22.43 16.58
N ALA A 289 -0.07 -22.12 16.32
CA ALA A 289 1.10 -22.87 16.76
C ALA A 289 2.26 -21.92 17.09
N PRO A 290 2.18 -21.15 18.20
CA PRO A 290 3.15 -20.08 18.48
C PRO A 290 4.60 -20.55 18.59
N ALA A 291 4.82 -21.80 19.03
CA ALA A 291 6.15 -22.41 19.11
C ALA A 291 6.84 -22.52 17.74
N ALA A 292 6.07 -22.65 16.65
CA ALA A 292 6.59 -22.75 15.28
C ALA A 292 7.03 -21.39 14.68
N TYR A 293 6.73 -20.27 15.35
CA TYR A 293 6.98 -18.92 14.81
C TYR A 293 8.43 -18.71 14.36
N ALA A 294 9.40 -19.08 15.18
CA ALA A 294 10.81 -18.86 14.87
C ALA A 294 11.24 -19.61 13.59
N ALA A 295 10.79 -20.85 13.44
CA ALA A 295 11.12 -21.70 12.31
C ALA A 295 10.39 -21.25 11.03
N ARG A 296 9.08 -20.96 11.11
CA ARG A 296 8.27 -20.42 10.01
C ARG A 296 8.81 -19.07 9.52
N ARG A 297 9.23 -18.20 10.44
CA ARG A 297 9.88 -16.92 10.10
C ARG A 297 11.21 -17.12 9.38
N ALA A 298 12.06 -18.01 9.87
CA ALA A 298 13.34 -18.33 9.23
C ALA A 298 13.13 -18.86 7.81
N TYR A 299 12.16 -19.75 7.63
CA TYR A 299 11.75 -20.26 6.33
C TYR A 299 11.26 -19.15 5.38
N LEU A 300 10.36 -18.29 5.85
CA LEU A 300 9.86 -17.16 5.04
C LEU A 300 10.98 -16.22 4.59
N ARG A 301 11.94 -15.93 5.46
CA ARG A 301 13.14 -15.15 5.11
C ARG A 301 13.99 -15.85 4.06
N GLN A 302 14.21 -17.15 4.20
CA GLN A 302 14.97 -17.93 3.23
C GLN A 302 14.29 -17.96 1.86
N VAL A 303 13.00 -18.29 1.80
CA VAL A 303 12.29 -18.44 0.52
C VAL A 303 12.12 -17.11 -0.22
N THR A 304 11.92 -16.00 0.52
CA THR A 304 11.86 -14.65 -0.05
C THR A 304 13.23 -14.06 -0.36
N GLY A 305 14.29 -14.60 0.26
CA GLY A 305 15.63 -14.03 0.22
C GLY A 305 15.77 -12.77 1.08
N MET A 306 14.96 -12.57 2.12
CA MET A 306 15.15 -11.49 3.11
C MET A 306 15.95 -12.02 4.31
N ASP A 307 17.19 -12.43 4.08
CA ASP A 307 18.07 -13.14 5.02
C ASP A 307 19.02 -12.23 5.81
N GLY A 308 18.57 -11.00 6.11
CA GLY A 308 19.32 -10.02 6.92
C GLY A 308 19.97 -8.90 6.10
N ASP A 309 20.07 -9.04 4.78
CA ASP A 309 20.45 -7.97 3.86
C ASP A 309 19.21 -7.26 3.29
N THR A 310 18.69 -6.27 4.02
CA THR A 310 17.53 -5.47 3.58
C THR A 310 17.86 -4.57 2.39
N GLY A 311 19.13 -4.21 2.19
CA GLY A 311 19.59 -3.41 1.04
C GLY A 311 19.57 -4.21 -0.26
N GLY A 312 20.17 -5.40 -0.27
CA GLY A 312 20.13 -6.29 -1.42
C GLY A 312 18.71 -6.82 -1.69
N PHE A 313 17.90 -7.05 -0.65
CA PHE A 313 16.49 -7.39 -0.85
C PHE A 313 15.72 -6.26 -1.55
N PHE A 314 15.91 -5.01 -1.13
CA PHE A 314 15.32 -3.84 -1.79
C PHE A 314 15.70 -3.70 -3.26
N GLU A 315 16.96 -3.96 -3.63
CA GLU A 315 17.41 -3.93 -5.03
C GLU A 315 16.75 -5.04 -5.85
N ARG A 316 16.61 -6.24 -5.28
CA ARG A 316 15.87 -7.34 -5.92
C ARG A 316 14.40 -6.98 -6.12
N GLU A 317 13.79 -6.33 -5.14
CA GLU A 317 12.41 -5.87 -5.24
C GLU A 317 12.25 -4.75 -6.28
N LEU A 318 13.19 -3.80 -6.39
CA LEU A 318 13.21 -2.81 -7.47
C LEU A 318 13.31 -3.48 -8.85
N ALA A 319 14.16 -4.52 -8.98
CA ALA A 319 14.33 -5.29 -10.21
C ALA A 319 13.13 -6.20 -10.53
N ALA A 320 12.35 -6.58 -9.51
CA ALA A 320 11.12 -7.37 -9.65
C ALA A 320 9.94 -6.57 -10.20
N ILE A 321 10.02 -5.23 -10.20
CA ILE A 321 8.98 -4.39 -10.78
C ILE A 321 8.92 -4.67 -12.30
N PRO A 322 7.78 -5.13 -12.82
CA PRO A 322 7.66 -5.43 -14.25
C PRO A 322 7.76 -4.14 -15.07
N PRO A 323 8.12 -4.24 -16.37
CA PRO A 323 8.14 -3.08 -17.26
C PRO A 323 6.72 -2.55 -17.45
N VAL A 324 6.37 -1.54 -16.66
CA VAL A 324 5.11 -0.78 -16.70
C VAL A 324 5.43 0.68 -16.96
N GLY A 325 4.41 1.49 -17.24
CA GLY A 325 4.55 2.89 -17.69
C GLY A 325 5.60 3.70 -16.93
N ARG A 326 5.20 4.35 -15.84
CA ARG A 326 6.11 5.15 -15.01
C ARG A 326 6.12 4.63 -13.59
N VAL A 327 7.32 4.42 -13.04
CA VAL A 327 7.53 3.96 -11.67
C VAL A 327 8.25 5.07 -10.92
N VAL A 328 7.71 5.42 -9.76
CA VAL A 328 8.23 6.49 -8.90
C VAL A 328 8.42 5.89 -7.50
N PRO A 329 9.56 5.26 -7.20
CA PRO A 329 9.76 4.56 -5.93
C PRO A 329 9.56 5.46 -4.71
N GLY A 330 8.91 4.90 -3.69
CA GLY A 330 8.73 5.57 -2.41
C GLY A 330 9.94 5.43 -1.51
N ILE A 331 10.38 6.53 -0.90
CA ILE A 331 11.46 6.58 0.10
C ILE A 331 10.88 7.14 1.39
N GLU A 332 10.88 6.34 2.44
CA GLU A 332 10.42 6.72 3.76
C GLU A 332 11.28 7.84 4.36
N LEU A 333 10.62 8.91 4.84
CA LEU A 333 11.29 10.01 5.57
C LEU A 333 10.86 10.10 7.03
N HIS A 334 9.88 9.30 7.46
CA HIS A 334 9.16 9.51 8.72
C HIS A 334 9.77 8.73 9.90
N THR A 335 9.85 9.43 11.04
CA THR A 335 9.89 8.97 12.45
C THR A 335 8.51 8.72 13.06
N ALA A 336 7.86 7.57 12.88
CA ALA A 336 6.61 7.32 13.62
C ALA A 336 6.83 7.55 15.14
N GLU A 337 5.89 8.20 15.83
CA GLU A 337 6.09 8.57 17.24
C GLU A 337 6.44 7.34 18.08
N GLY A 338 7.55 7.40 18.83
CA GLY A 338 8.06 6.27 19.61
C GLY A 338 8.91 5.25 18.83
N LEU A 339 9.14 5.42 17.52
CA LEU A 339 10.04 4.60 16.72
C LEU A 339 11.32 5.36 16.34
N PRO A 340 12.45 4.65 16.10
CA PRO A 340 13.70 5.28 15.70
C PRO A 340 13.53 6.08 14.39
N PRO A 341 14.17 7.25 14.25
CA PRO A 341 14.20 7.99 13.00
C PRO A 341 14.85 7.21 11.86
N VAL A 342 14.30 7.36 10.66
CA VAL A 342 15.05 7.10 9.43
C VAL A 342 16.20 8.09 9.38
N ARG A 343 17.45 7.62 9.37
CA ARG A 343 18.61 8.51 9.41
C ARG A 343 18.83 9.13 8.03
N ARG A 344 19.46 10.31 7.99
CA ARG A 344 19.84 10.96 6.72
C ARG A 344 20.72 10.06 5.85
N THR A 345 21.63 9.29 6.44
CA THR A 345 22.46 8.30 5.73
C THR A 345 21.61 7.21 5.09
N ASP A 346 20.53 6.79 5.74
CA ASP A 346 19.62 5.76 5.24
C ASP A 346 18.78 6.29 4.06
N ILE A 347 18.33 7.55 4.15
CA ILE A 347 17.65 8.26 3.05
C ILE A 347 18.59 8.39 1.85
N ALA A 348 19.83 8.84 2.07
CA ALA A 348 20.83 8.99 1.01
C ALA A 348 21.15 7.66 0.32
N ASP A 349 21.31 6.58 1.10
CA ASP A 349 21.51 5.22 0.57
C ASP A 349 20.28 4.74 -0.24
N SER A 350 19.05 4.97 0.23
CA SER A 350 17.82 4.66 -0.53
C SER A 350 17.78 5.42 -1.86
N VAL A 351 18.06 6.73 -1.84
CA VAL A 351 18.10 7.57 -3.06
C VAL A 351 19.14 7.02 -4.04
N HIS A 352 20.34 6.72 -3.55
CA HIS A 352 21.41 6.20 -4.39
C HIS A 352 21.05 4.88 -5.07
N ARG A 353 20.47 3.94 -4.33
CA ARG A 353 20.05 2.63 -4.88
C ARG A 353 18.92 2.75 -5.90
N VAL A 354 17.95 3.63 -5.65
CA VAL A 354 16.86 3.92 -6.61
C VAL A 354 17.42 4.48 -7.92
N GLU A 355 18.38 5.41 -7.85
CA GLU A 355 19.05 5.98 -9.02
C GLU A 355 19.92 4.95 -9.74
N GLN A 356 20.65 4.10 -9.02
CA GLN A 356 21.43 3.00 -9.60
C GLN A 356 20.55 1.97 -10.33
N ALA A 357 19.33 1.75 -9.85
CA ALA A 357 18.33 0.91 -10.51
C ALA A 357 17.67 1.60 -11.73
N GLY A 358 18.07 2.84 -12.07
CA GLY A 358 17.58 3.58 -13.24
C GLY A 358 16.30 4.37 -13.01
N TYR A 359 15.84 4.49 -11.76
CA TYR A 359 14.68 5.32 -11.42
C TYR A 359 15.15 6.69 -10.94
N PHE A 360 14.79 7.74 -11.68
CA PHE A 360 15.19 9.11 -11.35
C PHE A 360 14.07 9.94 -10.73
N ASP A 361 12.82 9.45 -10.79
CA ASP A 361 11.69 10.06 -10.10
C ASP A 361 11.46 9.30 -8.78
N ARG A 362 11.07 10.02 -7.72
CA ARG A 362 10.87 9.42 -6.39
C ARG A 362 9.85 10.18 -5.57
N VAL A 363 9.24 9.48 -4.61
CA VAL A 363 8.30 10.06 -3.65
C VAL A 363 8.90 10.05 -2.25
N ALA A 364 8.91 11.21 -1.60
CA ALA A 364 9.14 11.33 -0.17
C ALA A 364 7.88 10.84 0.56
N CYS A 365 7.98 9.68 1.19
CA CYS A 365 6.84 8.93 1.66
C CYS A 365 6.49 9.18 3.11
N TRP A 366 5.27 8.77 3.45
CA TRP A 366 4.62 8.90 4.76
C TRP A 366 4.17 10.32 5.04
N ASP A 367 5.05 11.14 5.60
CA ASP A 367 4.67 12.49 5.99
C ASP A 367 5.87 13.42 6.12
N ILE A 368 5.97 14.40 5.20
CA ILE A 368 6.99 15.45 5.28
C ILE A 368 6.80 16.40 6.46
N LEU A 369 5.60 16.47 7.06
CA LEU A 369 5.34 17.37 8.19
C LEU A 369 6.05 16.89 9.45
N SER A 370 6.16 15.57 9.63
CA SER A 370 6.95 14.92 10.68
C SER A 370 8.47 14.91 10.42
N ALA A 371 8.91 15.05 9.17
CA ALA A 371 10.30 14.91 8.80
C ALA A 371 11.13 16.15 9.21
N ASP A 372 12.40 15.93 9.56
CA ASP A 372 13.33 17.03 9.73
C ASP A 372 13.66 17.69 8.37
N GLN A 373 13.98 18.99 8.37
CA GLN A 373 14.20 19.71 7.12
C GLN A 373 15.40 19.16 6.33
N LYS A 374 16.44 18.68 7.02
CA LYS A 374 17.64 18.14 6.39
C LYS A 374 17.36 16.79 5.73
N ALA A 375 16.43 15.99 6.26
CA ALA A 375 15.95 14.76 5.64
C ALA A 375 15.27 15.05 4.30
N ILE A 376 14.41 16.08 4.24
CA ILE A 376 13.76 16.53 3.00
C ILE A 376 14.80 17.01 1.98
N GLU A 377 15.80 17.79 2.42
CA GLU A 377 16.91 18.25 1.57
C GLU A 377 17.82 17.11 1.08
N THR A 378 18.06 16.11 1.93
CA THR A 378 18.83 14.89 1.61
C THR A 378 18.10 14.07 0.55
N PHE A 379 16.79 13.85 0.74
CA PHE A 379 15.93 13.21 -0.25
C PHE A 379 15.94 13.97 -1.59
N ALA A 380 15.92 15.30 -1.55
CA ALA A 380 15.96 16.13 -2.74
C ALA A 380 17.33 16.13 -3.45
N GLY A 381 18.37 15.58 -2.83
CA GLY A 381 19.75 15.61 -3.34
C GLY A 381 20.38 17.01 -3.30
N ILE A 382 19.87 17.89 -2.43
CA ILE A 382 20.35 19.28 -2.29
C ILE A 382 21.23 19.43 -1.05
N ALA A 383 21.08 18.56 -0.06
CA ALA A 383 22.04 18.49 1.03
C ALA A 383 23.42 18.30 0.41
N GLY A 384 24.31 19.28 0.61
CA GLY A 384 25.69 19.20 0.17
C GLY A 384 26.28 17.86 0.62
N ARG A 385 27.30 17.41 -0.10
CA ARG A 385 28.27 16.43 0.41
C ARG A 385 29.06 17.06 1.57
N ASP A 386 28.34 17.49 2.59
CA ASP A 386 28.88 18.04 3.81
C ASP A 386 29.38 16.83 4.59
N GLN A 387 30.68 16.66 4.42
CA GLN A 387 31.63 15.80 5.11
C GLN A 387 31.17 15.41 6.52
N ASP A 388 31.32 14.11 6.82
CA ASP A 388 31.44 13.59 8.18
C ASP A 388 32.50 14.36 8.99
#